data_AF-A0A4U1FF82-F1
#
_entry.id   AF-A0A4U1FF82-F1
#
_cell.length_a   1.000
_cell.length_b   1.000
_cell.length_c   1.000
_cell.angle_alpha   90.00
_cell.angle_beta   90.00
_cell.angle_gamma   90.00
#
_symmetry.space_group_name_H-M   'P 1'
#
loop_
_entity.id
_entity.type
_entity.pdbx_description
1 polymer ?
#
loop_
_entity_poly.entity_id
_entity_poly.type
_entity_poly.pdbx_seq_one_letter_code
_entity_poly.pdbx_strand_id
1 'polypeptide(L)'
;MLGGVSKPGTYVLISTDGKVYLSGLSSNLSMISHGQQQRVVHDFTKYSIKDMPAPQMLLEKLNGIVPCLLDTSTIPAQELTMSISRSVASSGLSDSLTTSTPRTSNGNSLSHPYHRIFSPHFHHFVEQCLQHNPDGRPSACTLLNHSFFKLIKRRASEALPELLCPVTPITNFEGSQSQDHSGIFGLVTNLEELEVDKWEF
;
A
#
# COMPACT_ATOMS: atom_id res chain seq x y z
N MET A 1 -11.83 -9.76 17.62
CA MET A 1 -11.30 -8.43 17.98
C MET A 1 -10.39 -7.97 16.85
N LEU A 2 -10.66 -6.81 16.24
CA LEU A 2 -9.84 -6.26 15.15
C LEU A 2 -8.61 -5.56 15.74
N GLY A 3 -7.48 -6.26 15.81
CA GLY A 3 -6.18 -5.60 15.93
C GLY A 3 -5.74 -5.16 14.55
N GLY A 4 -5.98 -3.89 14.19
CA GLY A 4 -5.69 -3.36 12.86
C GLY A 4 -4.44 -2.49 12.85
N VAL A 5 -3.48 -2.81 11.97
CA VAL A 5 -2.47 -1.85 11.54
C VAL A 5 -3.09 -1.03 10.41
N SER A 6 -3.49 0.21 10.68
CA SER A 6 -3.90 1.16 9.65
C SER A 6 -2.83 2.25 9.57
N LYS A 7 -2.23 2.45 8.38
CA LYS A 7 -1.52 3.68 8.11
C LYS A 7 -2.55 4.80 7.85
N PRO A 8 -2.34 6.03 8.34
CA PRO A 8 -3.18 7.17 7.96
C PRO A 8 -3.31 7.24 6.43
N GLY A 9 -4.55 7.34 5.93
CA GLY A 9 -4.85 7.36 4.49
C GLY A 9 -5.01 5.99 3.82
N THR A 10 -4.92 4.87 4.55
CA THR A 10 -5.16 3.52 3.99
C THR A 10 -6.46 2.91 4.52
N TYR A 11 -7.43 2.71 3.64
CA TYR A 11 -8.74 2.08 3.95
C TYR A 11 -8.71 0.54 3.83
N VAL A 12 -7.55 -0.06 4.10
CA VAL A 12 -7.33 -1.51 4.06
C VAL A 12 -6.90 -1.95 5.45
N LEU A 13 -7.68 -2.84 6.06
CA LEU A 13 -7.40 -3.43 7.36
C LEU A 13 -6.96 -4.88 7.17
N ILE A 14 -5.95 -5.29 7.96
CA ILE A 14 -5.48 -6.68 8.00
C ILE A 14 -5.72 -7.20 9.42
N SER A 15 -6.41 -8.33 9.54
CA SER A 15 -6.66 -8.98 10.83
C SER A 15 -5.46 -9.78 11.30
N THR A 16 -5.46 -10.17 12.58
CA THR A 16 -4.40 -11.00 13.19
C THR A 16 -4.24 -12.37 12.54
N ASP A 17 -5.31 -12.90 11.93
CA ASP A 17 -5.32 -14.14 11.15
C ASP A 17 -5.08 -13.92 9.64
N GLY A 18 -4.64 -12.73 9.22
CA GLY A 18 -4.22 -12.43 7.85
C GLY A 18 -5.36 -12.28 6.84
N LYS A 19 -6.60 -12.01 7.28
CA LYS A 19 -7.70 -11.61 6.38
C LYS A 19 -7.65 -10.11 6.10
N VAL A 20 -8.10 -9.71 4.92
CA VAL A 20 -8.06 -8.32 4.45
C VAL A 20 -9.48 -7.78 4.31
N TYR A 21 -9.71 -6.56 4.80
CA TYR A 21 -11.01 -5.89 4.81
C TYR A 21 -10.90 -4.45 4.30
N LEU A 22 -11.94 -3.97 3.63
CA LEU A 22 -12.07 -2.55 3.27
C LEU A 22 -12.74 -1.79 4.42
N SER A 23 -12.26 -0.58 4.69
CA SER A 23 -12.83 0.37 5.65
C SER A 23 -13.17 1.70 4.95
N GLY A 24 -13.43 2.79 5.70
CA GLY A 24 -13.70 4.11 5.10
C GLY A 24 -15.07 4.25 4.43
N LEU A 25 -16.06 3.46 4.84
CA LEU A 25 -17.39 3.44 4.20
C LEU A 25 -18.17 4.75 4.37
N SER A 26 -17.73 5.65 5.25
CA SER A 26 -18.35 6.97 5.46
C SER A 26 -18.28 7.87 4.22
N SER A 27 -17.38 7.60 3.27
CA SER A 27 -17.30 8.32 1.99
C SER A 27 -18.05 7.63 0.84
N ASN A 28 -18.76 6.53 1.10
CA ASN A 28 -19.55 5.88 0.05
C ASN A 28 -20.72 6.75 -0.38
N LEU A 29 -20.98 6.74 -1.69
CA LEU A 29 -22.04 7.52 -2.32
C LEU A 29 -23.00 6.58 -3.05
N SER A 30 -24.30 6.78 -2.85
CA SER A 30 -25.32 6.03 -3.57
C SER A 30 -25.35 6.44 -5.04
N MET A 31 -25.30 5.46 -5.95
CA MET A 31 -25.61 5.69 -7.36
C MET A 31 -27.12 5.60 -7.65
N ILE A 32 -27.96 5.35 -6.65
CA ILE A 32 -29.42 5.25 -6.81
C ILE A 32 -30.05 6.60 -6.49
N SER A 33 -30.77 7.16 -7.46
CA SER A 33 -31.59 8.36 -7.31
C SER A 33 -32.99 8.10 -7.87
N HIS A 34 -34.02 8.46 -7.10
CA HIS A 34 -35.43 8.19 -7.44
C HIS A 34 -35.71 6.72 -7.80
N GLY A 35 -35.07 5.78 -7.10
CA GLY A 35 -35.22 4.33 -7.35
C GLY A 35 -34.53 3.82 -8.62
N GLN A 36 -33.82 4.67 -9.35
CA GLN A 36 -33.09 4.31 -10.57
C GLN A 36 -31.59 4.46 -10.38
N GLN A 37 -30.84 3.48 -10.90
CA GLN A 37 -29.38 3.53 -10.91
C GLN A 37 -28.91 4.56 -11.94
N GLN A 38 -28.18 5.57 -11.47
CA GLN A 38 -27.56 6.59 -12.28
C GLN A 38 -26.25 6.06 -12.87
N ARG A 39 -25.93 6.48 -14.10
CA ARG A 39 -24.64 6.14 -14.72
C ARG A 39 -23.49 6.95 -14.15
N VAL A 40 -23.75 8.20 -13.77
CA VAL A 40 -22.78 9.16 -13.24
C VAL A 40 -23.46 9.96 -12.13
N VAL A 41 -22.72 10.27 -11.07
CA VAL A 41 -23.16 11.15 -9.98
C VAL A 41 -22.22 12.36 -9.93
N HIS A 42 -22.76 13.55 -9.67
CA HIS A 42 -22.02 14.82 -9.71
C HIS A 42 -21.78 15.44 -8.32
N ASP A 43 -21.85 14.64 -7.25
CA ASP A 43 -21.65 15.12 -5.88
C ASP A 43 -20.17 15.21 -5.51
N PHE A 44 -19.80 16.32 -4.88
CA PHE A 44 -18.50 16.47 -4.23
C PHE A 44 -18.63 16.08 -2.76
N THR A 45 -17.92 15.02 -2.35
CA THR A 45 -17.90 14.63 -0.94
C THR A 45 -17.20 15.71 -0.11
N LYS A 46 -17.98 16.39 0.74
CA LYS A 46 -17.57 17.55 1.55
C LYS A 46 -16.40 17.28 2.53
N TYR A 47 -16.02 16.01 2.74
CA TYR A 47 -15.05 15.58 3.76
C TYR A 47 -13.91 14.69 3.23
N SER A 48 -13.62 14.75 1.92
CA SER A 48 -12.64 13.83 1.32
C SER A 48 -11.19 14.22 1.65
N ILE A 49 -10.50 13.33 2.37
CA ILE A 49 -9.05 13.22 2.59
C ILE A 49 -8.44 14.45 3.31
N LYS A 50 -8.33 14.37 4.64
CA LYS A 50 -7.77 15.44 5.50
C LYS A 50 -6.32 15.86 5.14
N ASP A 51 -5.60 15.04 4.37
CA ASP A 51 -4.17 15.22 4.11
C ASP A 51 -3.84 15.69 2.67
N MET A 52 -4.83 15.83 1.80
CA MET A 52 -4.65 16.39 0.44
C MET A 52 -5.86 17.24 0.09
N PRO A 53 -5.72 18.54 -0.21
CA PRO A 53 -6.86 19.32 -0.67
C PRO A 53 -7.32 18.71 -1.99
N ALA A 54 -8.52 18.11 -1.98
CA ALA A 54 -9.20 17.52 -3.14
C ALA A 54 -8.97 18.25 -4.49
N PRO A 55 -8.92 19.60 -4.57
CA PRO A 55 -8.58 20.29 -5.83
C PRO A 55 -7.18 20.00 -6.37
N GLN A 56 -6.14 19.85 -5.55
CA GLN A 56 -4.76 19.59 -6.04
C GLN A 56 -4.67 18.25 -6.77
N MET A 57 -5.24 17.19 -6.19
CA MET A 57 -5.28 15.88 -6.85
C MET A 57 -6.11 15.91 -8.14
N LEU A 58 -7.22 16.65 -8.15
CA LEU A 58 -8.01 16.84 -9.38
C LEU A 58 -7.19 17.56 -10.45
N LEU A 59 -6.49 18.63 -10.10
CA LEU A 59 -5.61 19.40 -10.99
C LEU A 59 -4.49 18.52 -11.57
N GLU A 60 -3.79 17.76 -10.73
CA GLU A 60 -2.74 16.84 -11.18
C GLU A 60 -3.28 15.78 -12.15
N LYS A 61 -4.46 15.23 -11.87
CA LYS A 61 -5.13 14.28 -12.77
C LYS A 61 -5.48 14.92 -14.11
N LEU A 62 -5.96 16.16 -14.12
CA LEU A 62 -6.27 16.92 -15.35
C LEU A 62 -5.02 17.26 -16.16
N ASN A 63 -3.87 17.42 -15.50
CA ASN A 63 -2.59 17.64 -16.18
C ASN A 63 -2.06 16.40 -16.91
N GLY A 64 -2.74 15.25 -16.80
CA GLY A 64 -2.37 14.03 -17.51
C GLY A 64 -1.14 13.32 -16.94
N ILE A 65 -0.68 13.70 -15.76
CA ILE A 65 0.41 13.01 -15.07
C ILE A 65 -0.11 11.68 -14.54
N VAL A 66 0.42 10.57 -15.06
CA VAL A 66 0.07 9.22 -14.61
C VAL A 66 1.20 8.67 -13.75
N PRO A 67 0.96 8.32 -12.47
CA PRO A 67 1.99 7.74 -11.63
C PRO A 67 2.39 6.35 -12.16
N CYS A 68 3.65 5.98 -11.99
CA CYS A 68 4.14 4.64 -12.33
C CYS A 68 4.76 3.96 -11.10
N LEU A 69 4.88 2.63 -11.15
CA LEU A 69 5.56 1.87 -10.10
C LEU A 69 7.03 2.26 -10.05
N LEU A 70 7.57 2.53 -8.86
CA LEU A 70 8.99 2.84 -8.70
C LEU A 70 9.80 1.53 -8.65
N ASP A 71 10.44 1.18 -9.78
CA ASP A 71 11.32 0.02 -9.91
C ASP A 71 12.39 0.26 -10.99
N THR A 72 13.34 -0.67 -11.17
CA THR A 72 14.42 -0.48 -12.16
C THR A 72 13.94 -0.27 -13.60
N SER A 73 12.72 -0.70 -13.94
CA SER A 73 12.20 -0.63 -15.30
C SER A 73 11.58 0.73 -15.65
N THR A 74 11.19 1.51 -14.64
CA THR A 74 10.56 2.83 -14.80
C THR A 74 11.52 3.99 -14.56
N ILE A 75 12.72 3.72 -14.04
CA ILE A 75 13.75 4.71 -13.77
C ILE A 75 14.65 4.90 -15.00
N PRO A 76 14.92 6.14 -15.45
CA PRO A 76 15.86 6.40 -16.54
C PRO A 76 17.28 5.86 -16.25
N ALA A 77 17.96 5.31 -17.26
CA ALA A 77 19.29 4.73 -17.13
C ALA A 77 20.34 5.67 -16.48
N GLN A 78 20.15 6.99 -16.64
CA GLN A 78 21.02 8.02 -16.06
C GLN A 78 20.99 8.00 -14.51
N GLU A 79 19.84 7.73 -13.89
CA GLU A 79 19.69 7.67 -12.43
C GLU A 79 20.24 6.36 -11.84
N LEU A 80 20.29 5.28 -12.64
CA LEU A 80 20.83 3.99 -12.22
C LEU A 80 22.37 3.97 -12.13
N THR A 81 23.06 4.88 -12.83
CA THR A 81 24.53 4.92 -12.86
C THR A 81 25.16 5.72 -11.72
N MET A 82 24.44 6.71 -11.15
CA MET A 82 24.92 7.53 -10.03
C MET A 82 24.97 6.78 -8.69
N SER A 83 24.26 5.65 -8.54
CA SER A 83 24.26 4.84 -7.31
C SER A 83 25.44 3.87 -7.22
N ILE A 84 25.99 3.42 -8.35
CA ILE A 84 27.12 2.47 -8.42
C ILE A 84 28.46 3.12 -8.07
N SER A 85 28.64 4.40 -8.36
CA SER A 85 29.93 5.08 -8.21
C SER A 85 30.34 5.40 -6.77
N ARG A 86 29.47 5.20 -5.76
CA ARG A 86 29.81 5.48 -4.34
C ARG A 86 30.27 4.26 -3.54
N SER A 87 30.57 3.13 -4.19
CA SER A 87 31.15 1.93 -3.55
C SER A 87 32.56 1.60 -4.04
N VAL A 88 33.31 2.59 -4.53
CA VAL A 88 34.73 2.43 -4.87
C VAL A 88 35.57 3.16 -3.82
N ALA A 89 35.80 2.52 -2.68
CA ALA A 89 37.02 2.62 -1.87
C ALA A 89 36.80 2.01 -0.49
N SER A 90 37.09 0.72 -0.33
CA SER A 90 37.92 0.22 0.79
C SER A 90 38.06 -1.30 0.72
N SER A 91 39.28 -1.76 1.02
CA SER A 91 39.73 -3.16 1.14
C SER A 91 39.88 -3.91 -0.18
N GLY A 92 41.08 -4.12 -0.73
CA GLY A 92 42.36 -4.34 -0.06
C GLY A 92 42.65 -5.83 -0.03
N LEU A 93 43.48 -6.26 -0.98
CA LEU A 93 44.56 -7.26 -0.82
C LEU A 93 44.24 -8.59 -0.10
N SER A 94 44.10 -9.68 -0.86
CA SER A 94 45.03 -10.83 -0.78
C SER A 94 44.65 -11.91 -1.81
N ASP A 95 45.58 -12.28 -2.66
CA ASP A 95 45.52 -13.48 -3.50
C ASP A 95 45.53 -14.75 -2.64
N SER A 96 44.58 -15.67 -2.84
CA SER A 96 44.88 -17.11 -2.75
C SER A 96 43.77 -18.01 -3.29
N LEU A 97 44.19 -18.91 -4.18
CA LEU A 97 43.45 -19.97 -4.86
C LEU A 97 42.93 -21.03 -3.86
N THR A 98 41.62 -21.18 -3.69
CA THR A 98 40.98 -22.48 -3.42
C THR A 98 39.51 -22.50 -3.84
N THR A 99 39.14 -23.57 -4.53
CA THR A 99 37.77 -23.99 -4.87
C THR A 99 36.91 -24.09 -3.62
N SER A 100 35.93 -23.22 -3.46
CA SER A 100 34.77 -23.53 -2.61
C SER A 100 33.54 -22.74 -3.06
N THR A 101 32.45 -23.49 -3.11
CA THR A 101 31.06 -23.13 -3.37
C THR A 101 30.67 -21.74 -2.88
N PRO A 102 29.96 -20.90 -3.66
CA PRO A 102 29.31 -19.74 -3.10
C PRO A 102 28.10 -20.20 -2.29
N ARG A 103 28.32 -20.47 -1.00
CA ARG A 103 27.30 -20.18 0.01
C ARG A 103 27.26 -18.66 0.14
N THR A 104 26.39 -17.99 -0.61
CA THR A 104 26.07 -16.61 -0.32
C THR A 104 25.10 -16.58 0.85
N SER A 105 25.65 -16.09 1.95
CA SER A 105 25.03 -15.79 3.22
C SER A 105 23.78 -14.92 3.08
N ASN A 106 22.77 -15.27 3.87
CA ASN A 106 21.71 -14.39 4.34
C ASN A 106 22.25 -13.00 4.70
N GLY A 107 21.86 -12.02 3.91
CA GLY A 107 22.03 -10.60 4.18
C GLY A 107 20.87 -9.89 3.52
N ASN A 108 19.75 -9.78 4.25
CA ASN A 108 18.56 -9.04 3.82
C ASN A 108 18.85 -7.53 3.85
N SER A 109 19.79 -7.07 3.03
CA SER A 109 19.88 -5.66 2.68
C SER A 109 18.56 -5.32 1.99
N LEU A 110 17.75 -4.48 2.64
CA LEU A 110 16.56 -3.90 2.04
C LEU A 110 16.97 -3.27 0.72
N SER A 111 16.73 -4.01 -0.36
CA SER A 111 17.12 -3.61 -1.71
C SER A 111 16.59 -2.20 -1.94
N HIS A 112 17.53 -1.25 -2.18
CA HIS A 112 17.22 0.14 -2.51
C HIS A 112 16.04 0.16 -3.48
N PRO A 113 15.03 1.07 -3.39
CA PRO A 113 13.85 1.04 -4.27
C PRO A 113 14.21 0.90 -5.76
N TYR A 114 15.35 1.46 -6.13
CA TYR A 114 16.00 1.43 -7.45
C TYR A 114 16.60 0.07 -7.86
N HIS A 115 16.50 -0.98 -7.04
CA HIS A 115 16.99 -2.32 -7.31
C HIS A 115 15.87 -3.37 -7.24
N ARG A 116 14.61 -2.94 -7.05
CA ARG A 116 13.46 -3.83 -7.10
C ARG A 116 13.04 -4.01 -8.56
N ILE A 117 12.55 -5.20 -8.88
CA ILE A 117 12.00 -5.54 -10.18
C ILE A 117 10.62 -6.13 -9.94
N PHE A 118 9.60 -5.51 -10.51
CA PHE A 118 8.26 -6.06 -10.47
C PHE A 118 7.97 -6.92 -11.71
N SER A 119 7.02 -7.85 -11.57
CA SER A 119 6.59 -8.66 -12.70
C SER A 119 5.89 -7.81 -13.77
N PRO A 120 6.01 -8.14 -15.07
CA PRO A 120 5.28 -7.45 -16.13
C PRO A 120 3.76 -7.46 -15.92
N HIS A 121 3.22 -8.52 -15.31
CA HIS A 121 1.81 -8.60 -14.96
C HIS A 121 1.40 -7.58 -13.89
N PHE A 122 2.30 -7.21 -12.96
CA PHE A 122 1.99 -6.17 -11.98
C PHE A 122 1.98 -4.79 -12.63
N HIS A 123 2.94 -4.51 -13.52
CA HIS A 123 2.96 -3.27 -14.31
C HIS A 123 1.69 -3.10 -15.14
N HIS A 124 1.31 -4.13 -15.89
CA HIS A 124 0.09 -4.07 -16.71
C HIS A 124 -1.18 -3.89 -15.87
N PHE A 125 -1.28 -4.56 -14.72
CA PHE A 125 -2.40 -4.38 -13.79
C PHE A 125 -2.53 -2.93 -13.32
N VAL A 126 -1.42 -2.29 -12.93
CA VAL A 126 -1.40 -0.90 -12.46
C VAL A 126 -1.74 0.06 -13.60
N GLU A 127 -1.19 -0.15 -14.79
CA GLU A 127 -1.50 0.64 -15.99
C GLU A 127 -3.00 0.62 -16.32
N GLN A 128 -3.63 -0.55 -16.30
CA GLN A 128 -5.08 -0.68 -16.51
C GLN A 128 -5.90 0.08 -15.47
N CYS A 129 -5.45 0.11 -14.21
CA CYS A 129 -6.14 0.84 -13.13
C CYS A 129 -5.98 2.37 -13.25
N LEU A 130 -4.91 2.85 -13.86
CA LEU A 130 -4.54 4.26 -13.95
C LEU A 130 -4.91 4.93 -15.27
N GLN A 131 -5.68 4.27 -16.13
CA GLN A 131 -6.17 4.88 -17.36
C GLN A 131 -6.92 6.20 -17.08
N HIS A 132 -6.56 7.23 -17.85
CA HIS A 132 -7.13 8.57 -17.75
C HIS A 132 -8.62 8.58 -18.14
N ASN A 133 -8.98 7.88 -19.21
CA ASN A 133 -10.38 7.68 -19.58
C ASN A 133 -11.01 6.60 -18.67
N PRO A 134 -12.05 6.92 -17.87
CA PRO A 134 -12.71 5.94 -17.01
C PRO A 134 -13.37 4.79 -17.77
N ASP A 135 -13.84 5.01 -19.01
CA ASP A 135 -14.52 3.98 -19.81
C ASP A 135 -13.56 2.87 -20.29
N GLY A 136 -12.26 3.15 -20.34
CA GLY A 136 -11.26 2.14 -20.66
C GLY A 136 -10.91 1.24 -19.46
N ARG A 137 -11.22 1.69 -18.24
CA ARG A 137 -10.80 1.00 -17.02
C ARG A 137 -11.61 -0.29 -16.83
N PRO A 138 -10.95 -1.44 -16.61
CA PRO A 138 -11.66 -2.69 -16.35
C PRO A 138 -12.46 -2.64 -15.04
N SER A 139 -13.58 -3.37 -15.01
CA SER A 139 -14.36 -3.56 -13.78
C SER A 139 -13.58 -4.34 -12.72
N ALA A 140 -13.98 -4.23 -11.45
CA ALA A 140 -13.37 -5.03 -10.37
C ALA A 140 -13.44 -6.55 -10.64
N CYS A 141 -14.57 -7.03 -11.18
CA CYS A 141 -14.74 -8.44 -11.55
C CYS A 141 -13.74 -8.87 -12.64
N THR A 142 -13.52 -8.01 -13.64
CA THR A 142 -12.51 -8.24 -14.70
C THR A 142 -11.10 -8.26 -14.11
N LEU A 143 -10.77 -7.30 -13.25
CA LEU A 143 -9.46 -7.19 -12.60
C LEU A 143 -9.14 -8.40 -11.71
N LEU A 144 -10.12 -8.97 -11.01
CA LEU A 144 -9.92 -10.17 -10.18
C LEU A 144 -9.44 -11.39 -10.99
N ASN A 145 -9.71 -11.42 -12.30
CA ASN A 145 -9.26 -12.48 -13.21
C ASN A 145 -7.92 -12.18 -13.90
N HIS A 146 -7.31 -11.03 -13.60
CA HIS A 146 -6.05 -10.61 -14.19
C HIS A 146 -4.91 -11.60 -13.86
N SER A 147 -3.98 -11.80 -14.80
CA SER A 147 -2.86 -12.75 -14.66
C SER A 147 -1.96 -12.47 -13.45
N PHE A 148 -1.95 -11.24 -12.95
CA PHE A 148 -1.29 -10.88 -11.69
C PHE A 148 -1.79 -11.70 -10.50
N PHE A 149 -3.11 -11.92 -10.39
CA PHE A 149 -3.70 -12.67 -9.28
C PHE A 149 -3.58 -14.18 -9.43
N LYS A 150 -3.28 -14.69 -10.64
CA LYS A 150 -2.99 -16.13 -10.85
C LYS A 150 -1.73 -16.59 -10.13
N LEU A 151 -0.88 -15.67 -9.69
CA LEU A 151 0.29 -15.96 -8.86
C LEU A 151 -0.09 -16.32 -7.41
N ILE A 152 -1.29 -15.95 -6.95
CA ILE A 152 -1.76 -16.21 -5.59
C ILE A 152 -2.33 -17.63 -5.52
N LYS A 153 -1.53 -18.55 -4.95
CA LYS A 153 -1.90 -19.97 -4.81
C LYS A 153 -2.42 -20.34 -3.42
N ARG A 154 -2.14 -19.50 -2.42
CA ARG A 154 -2.51 -19.70 -1.01
C ARG A 154 -3.57 -18.69 -0.61
N ARG A 155 -4.40 -19.04 0.38
CA ARG A 155 -5.33 -18.05 0.95
C ARG A 155 -4.54 -16.92 1.61
N ALA A 156 -5.10 -15.71 1.61
CA ALA A 156 -4.49 -14.54 2.24
C ALA A 156 -4.09 -14.81 3.70
N SER A 157 -4.97 -15.46 4.47
CA SER A 157 -4.73 -15.86 5.86
C SER A 157 -3.53 -16.78 6.06
N GLU A 158 -3.11 -17.49 5.01
CA GLU A 158 -1.99 -18.43 5.07
C GLU A 158 -0.68 -17.81 4.59
N ALA A 159 -0.71 -16.83 3.69
CA ALA A 159 0.51 -16.27 3.07
C ALA A 159 0.87 -14.87 3.57
N LEU A 160 -0.12 -14.03 3.89
CA LEU A 160 0.13 -12.64 4.30
C LEU A 160 0.96 -12.51 5.59
N PRO A 161 0.74 -13.33 6.64
CA PRO A 161 1.57 -13.23 7.85
C PRO A 161 3.06 -13.43 7.56
N GLU A 162 3.40 -14.35 6.65
CA GLU A 162 4.78 -14.60 6.22
C GLU A 162 5.34 -13.40 5.41
N LEU A 163 4.54 -12.85 4.49
CA LEU A 163 4.94 -11.74 3.62
C LEU A 163 5.12 -10.41 4.36
N LEU A 164 4.45 -10.23 5.50
CA LEU A 164 4.56 -9.02 6.32
C LEU A 164 5.73 -9.07 7.31
N CYS A 165 6.41 -10.20 7.44
CA CYS A 165 7.61 -10.34 8.27
C CYS A 165 8.65 -9.25 7.93
N PRO A 166 9.24 -8.55 8.92
CA PRO A 166 9.22 -8.84 10.36
C PRO A 166 8.05 -8.22 11.15
N VAL A 167 7.08 -7.58 10.50
CA VAL A 167 5.95 -6.94 11.19
C VAL A 167 5.04 -8.01 11.76
N THR A 168 4.86 -8.01 13.09
CA THR A 168 3.94 -8.90 13.80
C THR A 168 2.76 -8.13 14.38
N PRO A 169 1.56 -8.72 14.39
CA PRO A 169 0.40 -8.09 15.01
C PRO A 169 0.59 -8.04 16.54
N ILE A 170 0.05 -6.99 17.16
CA ILE A 170 0.04 -6.88 18.62
C ILE A 170 -1.11 -7.75 19.15
N THR A 171 -0.77 -8.81 19.90
CA THR A 171 -1.73 -9.80 20.39
C THR A 171 -1.91 -9.78 21.91
N ASN A 172 -0.96 -9.21 22.66
CA ASN A 172 -0.99 -9.21 24.12
C ASN A 172 -1.46 -7.85 24.63
N PHE A 173 -2.64 -7.82 25.24
CA PHE A 173 -3.19 -6.63 25.89
C PHE A 173 -3.10 -6.70 27.42
N GLU A 174 -2.52 -7.77 27.97
CA GLU A 174 -2.30 -7.93 29.40
C GLU A 174 -0.92 -7.37 29.78
N GLY A 175 -0.90 -6.12 30.25
CA GLY A 175 0.25 -5.58 30.97
C GLY A 175 0.55 -4.11 30.68
N SER A 176 0.41 -3.30 31.74
CA SER A 176 0.89 -1.92 31.93
C SER A 176 0.02 -0.77 31.40
N GLN A 177 -0.62 -0.09 32.37
CA GLN A 177 -0.40 1.35 32.54
C GLN A 177 1.09 1.63 32.30
N SER A 178 1.47 2.01 31.08
CA SER A 178 2.74 2.64 30.81
C SER A 178 2.44 3.91 30.03
N GLN A 179 2.90 5.03 30.61
CA GLN A 179 2.77 6.39 30.09
C GLN A 179 3.62 6.59 28.83
N ASP A 180 3.41 5.79 27.78
CA ASP A 180 3.90 6.11 26.45
C ASP A 180 2.73 6.67 25.64
N HIS A 181 2.59 8.00 25.68
CA HIS A 181 1.62 8.76 24.89
C HIS A 181 1.80 8.63 23.37
N SER A 182 2.78 7.84 22.90
CA SER A 182 3.09 7.59 21.50
C SER A 182 2.53 6.27 20.96
N GLY A 183 1.96 5.40 21.82
CA GLY A 183 1.44 4.09 21.45
C GLY A 183 -0.06 4.03 21.18
N ILE A 184 -0.51 2.90 20.58
CA ILE A 184 -1.89 2.57 20.20
C ILE A 184 -2.92 2.82 21.31
N PHE A 185 -2.53 2.69 22.59
CA PHE A 185 -3.40 2.99 23.72
C PHE A 185 -3.87 4.45 23.74
N GLY A 186 -3.02 5.40 23.33
CA GLY A 186 -3.40 6.82 23.21
C GLY A 186 -4.47 7.06 22.13
N LEU A 187 -4.47 6.27 21.05
CA LEU A 187 -5.47 6.35 19.98
C LEU A 187 -6.82 5.73 20.39
N VAL A 188 -6.81 4.64 21.17
CA VAL A 188 -8.03 3.99 21.67
C VAL A 188 -8.75 4.89 22.68
N THR A 189 -8.03 5.51 23.62
CA THR A 189 -8.64 6.51 24.53
C THR A 189 -9.19 7.72 23.78
N ASN A 190 -8.52 8.20 22.73
CA ASN A 190 -9.05 9.30 21.91
C ASN A 190 -10.33 8.91 21.13
N LEU A 191 -10.52 7.61 20.85
CA LEU A 191 -11.72 7.13 20.16
C LEU A 191 -12.92 6.98 21.12
N GLU A 192 -12.66 6.62 22.39
CA GLU A 192 -13.68 6.58 23.45
C GLU A 192 -14.09 7.98 23.94
N GLU A 193 -13.21 8.98 23.80
CA GLU A 193 -13.45 10.38 24.19
C GLU A 193 -14.10 11.22 23.07
N LEU A 194 -14.35 10.63 21.89
CA LEU A 194 -15.09 11.26 20.81
C LEU A 194 -16.60 11.26 21.14
N GLU A 195 -17.05 12.33 21.80
CA GLU A 195 -18.46 12.64 21.95
C GLU A 195 -19.08 12.76 20.55
N VAL A 196 -19.98 11.84 20.20
CA VAL A 196 -20.71 11.88 18.94
C VAL A 196 -21.71 13.02 19.07
N ASP A 197 -21.35 14.19 18.54
CA ASP A 197 -22.28 15.31 18.43
C ASP A 197 -23.58 14.83 17.78
N LYS A 198 -24.68 15.02 18.50
CA LYS A 198 -26.03 14.69 18.07
C LYS A 198 -26.37 15.62 16.90
N TRP A 199 -26.38 15.07 15.68
CA TRP A 199 -26.79 15.81 14.49
C TRP A 199 -28.23 16.32 14.65
N GLU A 200 -28.40 17.64 14.70
CA GLU A 200 -29.71 18.28 14.54
C GLU A 200 -30.05 18.33 13.04
N PHE A 201 -31.21 17.76 12.70
CA PHE A 201 -31.80 17.76 11.36
C PHE A 201 -32.76 18.94 11.19
#